data_AF-A0A382LQT8-F1
#
_entry.id   AF-A0A382LQT8-F1
#
_cell.length_a   1.000
_cell.length_b   1.000
_cell.length_c   1.000
_cell.angle_alpha   90.00
_cell.angle_beta   90.00
_cell.angle_gamma   90.00
#
_symmetry.space_group_name_H-M   'P 1'
#
loop_
_entity.id
_entity.type
_entity.pdbx_description
1 polymer ?
#
loop_
_entity_poly.entity_id
_entity_poly.type
_entity_poly.pdbx_seq_one_letter_code
_entity_poly.pdbx_strand_id
1 'polypeptide(L)'
;HTIQLQKKIYMMDKVSKVLSVMYVLVILVFTVGLSLCGCSTVTSKIGGLWGNTTSKIRGLWGNTTSTVDIPSARFTAAQGEAFEGDAVAQFRLGEWYRTGEEVKRDTAQAYAWFTISALNGFPPAKARVRAGWDPATIARGKELAEILIDKFPSAVFVP
;
A
#
# COMPACT_ATOMS: atom_id res chain seq x y z
N HIS A 1 -17.42 30.57 -4.76
CA HIS A 1 -17.19 29.20 -5.24
C HIS A 1 -16.47 29.08 -6.59
N THR A 2 -16.64 30.04 -7.52
CA THR A 2 -16.04 29.99 -8.88
C THR A 2 -14.51 30.17 -8.93
N ILE A 3 -13.92 30.96 -8.04
CA ILE A 3 -12.46 31.23 -8.02
C ILE A 3 -11.63 29.99 -7.62
N GLN A 4 -12.14 29.15 -6.72
CA GLN A 4 -11.46 27.91 -6.30
C GLN A 4 -11.42 26.87 -7.43
N LEU A 5 -12.48 26.79 -8.25
CA LEU A 5 -12.54 25.91 -9.41
C LEU A 5 -11.57 26.35 -10.52
N GLN A 6 -11.50 27.66 -10.80
CA GLN A 6 -10.56 28.21 -11.77
C GLN A 6 -9.09 27.97 -11.37
N LYS A 7 -8.76 28.12 -10.08
CA LYS A 7 -7.42 27.83 -9.56
C LYS A 7 -7.07 26.34 -9.71
N LYS A 8 -8.02 25.43 -9.51
CA LYS A 8 -7.82 23.98 -9.68
C LYS A 8 -7.60 23.60 -11.15
N ILE A 9 -8.36 24.18 -12.08
CA ILE A 9 -8.19 23.98 -13.53
C ILE A 9 -6.82 24.50 -13.99
N TYR A 10 -6.43 25.70 -13.56
CA TYR A 10 -5.14 26.29 -13.89
C TYR A 10 -3.96 25.47 -13.34
N MET A 11 -4.06 24.96 -12.11
CA MET A 11 -3.03 24.10 -11.52
C MET A 11 -2.94 22.74 -12.23
N MET A 12 -4.06 22.15 -12.65
CA MET A 12 -4.08 20.87 -13.37
C MET A 12 -3.44 20.96 -14.77
N ASP A 13 -3.64 22.07 -15.51
CA ASP A 13 -2.98 22.29 -16.81
C ASP A 13 -1.46 22.43 -16.67
N LYS A 14 -1.00 23.11 -15.62
CA LYS A 14 0.44 23.27 -15.35
C LYS A 14 1.09 21.94 -14.98
N VAL A 15 0.42 21.11 -14.18
CA VAL A 15 0.91 19.77 -13.81
C VAL A 15 1.00 18.85 -15.03
N SER A 16 0.02 18.89 -15.94
CA SER A 16 0.04 18.11 -17.19
C SER A 16 1.23 18.47 -18.09
N LYS A 17 1.51 19.77 -18.27
CA LYS A 17 2.65 20.25 -19.07
C LYS A 17 3.99 19.85 -18.46
N VAL A 18 4.12 19.93 -17.13
CA VAL A 18 5.35 19.50 -16.42
C VAL A 18 5.56 17.99 -16.57
N LEU A 19 4.51 17.18 -16.47
CA LEU A 19 4.59 15.72 -16.62
C LEU A 19 5.03 15.32 -18.05
N SER A 20 4.51 16.01 -19.07
CA SER A 20 4.91 15.78 -20.46
C SER A 20 6.37 16.13 -20.72
N VAL A 21 6.88 17.23 -20.16
CA VAL A 21 8.29 17.64 -20.32
C VAL A 21 9.22 16.67 -19.58
N MET A 22 8.83 16.21 -18.40
CA MET A 22 9.60 15.20 -17.65
C MET A 22 9.67 13.87 -18.41
N TYR A 23 8.57 13.42 -19.01
CA TYR A 23 8.55 12.17 -19.77
C TYR A 23 9.45 12.23 -21.01
N VAL A 24 9.43 13.36 -21.74
CA VAL A 24 10.31 13.59 -22.89
C VAL A 24 11.79 13.63 -22.48
N LEU A 25 12.12 14.24 -21.34
CA LEU A 25 13.48 14.24 -20.79
C LEU A 25 13.96 12.83 -20.39
N VAL A 26 13.11 12.03 -19.76
CA VAL A 26 13.45 10.63 -19.39
C VAL A 26 13.69 9.79 -20.64
N ILE A 27 12.87 9.95 -21.69
CA ILE A 27 13.08 9.26 -22.97
C ILE A 27 14.39 9.71 -23.62
N LEU A 28 14.70 11.01 -23.63
CA LEU A 28 15.95 11.55 -24.17
C LEU A 28 17.18 11.01 -23.43
N VAL A 29 17.11 10.89 -22.10
CA VAL A 29 18.21 10.30 -21.31
C VAL A 29 18.37 8.81 -21.61
N PHE A 30 17.27 8.08 -21.83
CA PHE A 30 17.32 6.65 -22.20
C PHE A 30 17.84 6.41 -23.62
N THR A 31 17.46 7.25 -24.59
CA THR A 31 17.92 7.11 -25.98
C THR A 31 19.37 7.55 -26.15
N VAL A 32 19.80 8.60 -25.45
CA VAL A 32 21.21 9.04 -25.44
C VAL A 32 22.08 8.07 -24.63
N GLY A 33 21.55 7.47 -23.56
CA GLY A 33 22.23 6.46 -22.75
C GLY A 33 22.52 5.15 -23.49
N LEU A 34 21.70 4.79 -24.49
CA LEU A 34 21.92 3.59 -25.31
C LEU A 34 23.01 3.76 -26.39
N SER A 35 23.46 4.99 -26.68
CA SER A 35 24.41 5.28 -27.76
C SER A 35 25.87 5.47 -27.31
N LEU A 36 26.18 5.37 -26.02
CA LEU A 36 27.55 5.59 -25.50
C LEU A 36 28.22 4.37 -24.85
N CYS A 37 27.62 3.17 -24.91
CA CYS A 37 28.28 1.94 -24.48
C CYS A 37 28.33 0.91 -25.62
N GLY A 38 29.33 1.05 -26.48
CA GLY A 38 29.85 -0.09 -27.22
C GLY A 38 30.52 -1.07 -26.25
N CYS A 39 29.76 -2.04 -25.74
CA CYS A 39 30.31 -3.23 -25.10
C CYS A 39 29.47 -4.44 -25.51
N SER A 40 29.67 -4.89 -26.75
CA SER A 40 29.27 -6.21 -27.22
C SER A 40 30.35 -7.20 -26.79
N THR A 41 30.13 -7.92 -25.68
CA THR A 41 30.60 -9.29 -25.37
C THR A 41 30.37 -9.59 -23.88
N VAL A 42 30.15 -10.88 -23.55
CA VAL A 42 29.89 -11.45 -22.21
C VAL A 42 28.42 -11.51 -21.76
N THR A 43 27.59 -12.22 -22.52
CA THR A 43 26.35 -12.85 -22.00
C THR A 43 26.47 -14.37 -21.83
N SER A 44 27.63 -14.98 -22.11
CA SER A 44 27.78 -16.44 -22.13
C SER A 44 28.38 -17.09 -20.86
N LYS A 45 28.70 -16.33 -19.80
CA LYS A 45 29.34 -16.88 -18.58
C LYS A 45 28.75 -16.41 -17.24
N ILE A 46 27.49 -15.97 -17.22
CA ILE A 46 26.80 -15.55 -15.98
C ILE A 46 25.80 -16.60 -15.45
N GLY A 47 25.84 -17.83 -15.98
CA GLY A 47 25.01 -18.95 -15.51
C GLY A 47 25.42 -19.56 -14.15
N GLY A 48 26.37 -18.95 -13.43
CA GLY A 48 26.90 -19.48 -12.17
C GLY A 48 27.20 -18.45 -11.09
N LEU A 49 26.72 -17.20 -11.23
CA LEU A 49 27.00 -16.10 -10.30
C LEU A 49 25.75 -15.36 -9.83
N TRP A 50 24.58 -16.02 -9.83
CA TRP A 50 23.34 -15.53 -9.21
C TRP A 50 22.99 -16.29 -7.93
N GLY A 51 24.01 -16.55 -7.12
CA GLY A 51 23.84 -17.02 -5.75
C GLY A 51 24.78 -16.26 -4.83
N ASN A 52 24.40 -15.05 -4.38
CA ASN A 52 24.76 -14.43 -3.07
C ASN A 52 24.59 -12.89 -2.97
N THR A 53 24.11 -12.19 -4.00
CA THR A 53 23.94 -10.72 -3.95
C THR A 53 22.70 -10.22 -3.21
N THR A 54 21.93 -11.09 -2.54
CA THR A 54 20.82 -10.69 -1.66
C THR A 54 21.27 -10.06 -0.34
N SER A 55 22.57 -10.08 -0.02
CA SER A 55 23.09 -9.64 1.28
C SER A 55 23.37 -8.14 1.41
N LYS A 56 23.48 -7.37 0.30
CA LYS A 56 23.95 -5.96 0.34
C LYS A 56 22.90 -4.89 0.01
N ILE A 57 21.69 -5.25 -0.40
CA ILE A 57 20.58 -4.29 -0.61
C ILE A 57 19.76 -4.12 0.68
N ARG A 58 20.44 -4.09 1.83
CA ARG A 58 19.85 -4.11 3.19
C ARG A 58 19.48 -2.72 3.72
N GLY A 59 19.30 -1.72 2.85
CA GLY A 59 19.36 -0.30 3.24
C GLY A 59 18.07 0.53 3.24
N LEU A 60 16.97 0.10 2.59
CA LEU A 60 15.79 0.99 2.47
C LEU A 60 14.41 0.33 2.59
N TRP A 61 14.32 -1.01 2.61
CA TRP A 61 13.08 -1.73 2.87
C TRP A 61 13.43 -2.95 3.72
N GLY A 62 12.59 -3.25 4.72
CA GLY A 62 12.81 -4.29 5.73
C GLY A 62 13.25 -5.66 5.20
N ASN A 63 13.90 -6.41 6.07
CA ASN A 63 14.60 -7.69 5.90
C ASN A 63 13.99 -8.70 4.90
N THR A 64 14.66 -8.90 3.77
CA THR A 64 14.45 -10.09 2.93
C THR A 64 15.52 -11.12 3.21
N THR A 65 15.36 -11.95 4.25
CA THR A 65 16.00 -13.28 4.30
C THR A 65 15.32 -14.23 5.28
N SER A 66 14.39 -15.07 4.80
CA SER A 66 14.24 -16.52 5.08
C SER A 66 12.82 -16.96 4.71
N THR A 67 12.66 -17.61 3.56
CA THR A 67 11.38 -17.75 2.82
C THR A 67 10.86 -16.41 2.31
N VAL A 68 10.26 -16.39 1.14
CA VAL A 68 9.79 -15.15 0.53
C VAL A 68 8.48 -14.78 1.24
N ASP A 69 8.52 -13.86 2.21
CA ASP A 69 7.34 -13.25 2.87
C ASP A 69 6.58 -12.35 1.87
N ILE A 70 6.13 -12.92 0.75
CA ILE A 70 5.04 -12.33 -0.03
C ILE A 70 3.80 -12.46 0.86
N PRO A 71 3.08 -11.36 1.17
CA PRO A 71 1.79 -11.45 1.83
C PRO A 71 0.98 -12.49 1.08
N SER A 72 0.47 -13.49 1.81
CA SER A 72 -0.06 -14.67 1.15
C SER A 72 -1.15 -14.28 0.14
N ALA A 73 -1.38 -15.09 -0.90
CA ALA A 73 -2.32 -14.72 -1.96
C ALA A 73 -3.72 -14.35 -1.42
N ARG A 74 -4.14 -14.98 -0.32
CA ARG A 74 -5.38 -14.66 0.40
C ARG A 74 -5.31 -13.32 1.15
N PHE A 75 -4.16 -12.96 1.74
CA PHE A 75 -3.95 -11.63 2.31
C PHE A 75 -4.18 -10.54 1.26
N THR A 76 -3.51 -10.69 0.11
CA THR A 76 -3.54 -9.70 -0.96
C THR A 76 -4.93 -9.58 -1.57
N ALA A 77 -5.64 -10.70 -1.74
CA ALA A 77 -7.02 -10.70 -2.23
C ALA A 77 -7.96 -9.95 -1.27
N ALA A 78 -7.95 -10.29 0.03
CA ALA A 78 -8.80 -9.60 1.00
C ALA A 78 -8.38 -8.13 1.18
N GLN A 79 -7.11 -7.79 0.95
CA GLN A 79 -6.66 -6.40 0.93
C GLN A 79 -7.30 -5.60 -0.21
N GLY A 80 -7.38 -6.17 -1.41
CA GLY A 80 -8.09 -5.55 -2.53
C GLY A 80 -9.58 -5.35 -2.23
N GLU A 81 -10.26 -6.41 -1.82
CA GLU A 81 -11.69 -6.39 -1.46
C GLU A 81 -11.99 -5.38 -0.33
N ALA A 82 -11.11 -5.29 0.66
CA ALA A 82 -11.28 -4.35 1.77
C ALA A 82 -11.18 -2.88 1.32
N PHE A 83 -10.35 -2.57 0.31
CA PHE A 83 -10.27 -1.23 -0.26
C PHE A 83 -11.45 -0.90 -1.18
N GLU A 84 -12.10 -1.91 -1.74
CA GLU A 84 -13.35 -1.77 -2.50
C GLU A 84 -14.58 -1.56 -1.60
N GLY A 85 -14.41 -1.67 -0.27
CA GLY A 85 -15.47 -1.45 0.71
C GLY A 85 -16.18 -2.72 1.16
N ASP A 86 -15.65 -3.91 0.86
CA ASP A 86 -16.21 -5.16 1.38
C ASP A 86 -16.00 -5.24 2.90
N ALA A 87 -17.11 -5.10 3.63
CA ALA A 87 -17.13 -5.12 5.08
C ALA A 87 -16.65 -6.47 5.66
N VAL A 88 -16.86 -7.58 4.96
CA VAL A 88 -16.39 -8.92 5.36
C VAL A 88 -14.88 -9.02 5.19
N ALA A 89 -14.33 -8.53 4.08
CA ALA A 89 -12.89 -8.53 3.83
C ALA A 89 -12.14 -7.64 4.85
N GLN A 90 -12.69 -6.47 5.16
CA GLN A 90 -12.15 -5.59 6.21
C GLN A 90 -12.12 -6.26 7.58
N PHE A 91 -13.17 -7.01 7.93
CA PHE A 91 -13.19 -7.79 9.16
C PHE A 91 -12.12 -8.87 9.18
N ARG A 92 -11.94 -9.58 8.05
CA ARG A 92 -10.90 -10.62 7.92
C ARG A 92 -9.49 -10.06 8.05
N LEU A 93 -9.21 -8.91 7.43
CA LEU A 93 -7.95 -8.20 7.62
C LEU A 93 -7.73 -7.85 9.10
N GLY A 94 -8.75 -7.30 9.75
CA GLY A 94 -8.68 -6.98 11.18
C GLY A 94 -8.35 -8.21 12.03
N GLU A 95 -8.93 -9.36 11.69
CA GLU A 95 -8.64 -10.62 12.38
C GLU A 95 -7.21 -11.12 12.15
N TRP A 96 -6.68 -11.02 10.93
CA TRP A 96 -5.29 -11.39 10.66
C TRP A 96 -4.27 -10.48 11.34
N TYR A 97 -4.54 -9.16 11.42
CA TYR A 97 -3.71 -8.25 12.22
C TYR A 97 -3.83 -8.56 13.72
N ARG A 98 -4.98 -9.04 14.19
CA ARG A 98 -5.20 -9.42 15.60
C ARG A 98 -4.47 -10.73 15.96
N THR A 99 -4.53 -11.74 15.10
CA THR A 99 -3.93 -13.07 15.34
C THR A 99 -2.45 -13.10 14.98
N GLY A 100 -2.04 -12.31 13.98
CA GLY A 100 -0.71 -12.33 13.41
C GLY A 100 -0.46 -13.51 12.46
N GLU A 101 -1.52 -14.05 11.83
CA GLU A 101 -1.44 -15.28 11.01
C GLU A 101 -0.71 -15.06 9.67
N GLU A 102 -0.94 -13.93 9.02
CA GLU A 102 -0.35 -13.62 7.70
C GLU A 102 0.55 -12.38 7.72
N VAL A 103 0.43 -11.59 8.78
CA VAL A 103 1.13 -10.33 8.99
C VAL A 103 1.56 -10.26 10.44
N LYS A 104 2.55 -9.42 10.73
CA LYS A 104 2.94 -9.18 12.12
C LYS A 104 1.73 -8.67 12.91
N ARG A 105 1.49 -9.26 14.07
CA ARG A 105 0.39 -8.88 14.96
C ARG A 105 0.45 -7.39 15.29
N ASP A 106 -0.63 -6.68 15.01
CA ASP A 106 -0.84 -5.27 15.31
C ASP A 106 -2.30 -5.05 15.73
N THR A 107 -2.50 -4.85 17.03
CA THR A 107 -3.83 -4.67 17.61
C THR A 107 -4.45 -3.32 17.24
N ALA A 108 -3.64 -2.29 16.94
CA ALA A 108 -4.14 -0.99 16.54
C ALA A 108 -4.65 -1.03 15.10
N GLN A 109 -3.92 -1.67 14.19
CA GLN A 109 -4.39 -1.91 12.83
C GLN A 109 -5.64 -2.81 12.82
N ALA A 110 -5.69 -3.85 13.66
CA ALA A 110 -6.87 -4.68 13.82
C ALA A 110 -8.11 -3.84 14.20
N TYR A 111 -7.97 -2.99 15.22
CA TYR A 111 -9.05 -2.11 15.67
C TYR A 111 -9.51 -1.14 14.58
N ALA A 112 -8.57 -0.58 13.82
CA ALA A 112 -8.88 0.31 12.70
C ALA A 112 -9.76 -0.39 11.65
N TRP A 113 -9.35 -1.58 11.20
CA TRP A 113 -10.10 -2.37 10.22
C TRP A 113 -11.46 -2.83 10.73
N PHE A 114 -11.58 -3.20 12.01
CA PHE A 114 -12.88 -3.49 12.62
C PHE A 114 -13.79 -2.27 12.68
N THR A 115 -13.22 -1.08 12.89
CA THR A 115 -14.00 0.17 12.91
C THR A 115 -14.55 0.47 11.52
N ILE A 116 -13.73 0.36 10.47
CA ILE A 116 -14.13 0.54 9.06
C ILE A 116 -15.20 -0.49 8.67
N SER A 117 -15.00 -1.77 8.99
CA SER A 117 -15.98 -2.83 8.74
C SER A 117 -17.31 -2.58 9.46
N ALA A 118 -17.27 -2.05 10.68
CA ALA A 118 -18.46 -1.68 11.43
C ALA A 118 -19.22 -0.48 10.81
N LEU A 119 -18.51 0.47 10.21
CA LEU A 119 -19.08 1.60 9.47
C LEU A 119 -19.80 1.11 8.20
N ASN A 120 -19.23 0.13 7.49
CA ASN A 120 -19.85 -0.55 6.36
C ASN A 120 -20.99 -1.51 6.74
N GLY A 121 -21.44 -1.47 8.00
CA GLY A 121 -22.63 -2.18 8.44
C GLY A 121 -22.41 -3.63 8.86
N PHE A 122 -21.17 -4.14 8.97
CA PHE A 122 -20.94 -5.52 9.39
C PHE A 122 -21.20 -5.72 10.89
N PRO A 123 -22.25 -6.46 11.30
CA PRO A 123 -22.59 -6.60 12.72
C PRO A 123 -21.49 -7.26 13.59
N PRO A 124 -20.78 -8.31 13.12
CA PRO A 124 -19.70 -8.91 13.90
C PRO A 124 -18.54 -7.94 14.18
N ALA A 125 -18.27 -6.99 13.29
CA ALA A 125 -17.24 -5.97 13.51
C ALA A 125 -17.62 -5.03 14.66
N LYS A 126 -18.90 -4.64 14.78
CA LYS A 126 -19.39 -3.82 15.90
C LYS A 126 -19.16 -4.50 17.25
N ALA A 127 -19.37 -5.82 17.31
CA ALA A 127 -19.07 -6.60 18.51
C ALA A 127 -17.56 -6.62 18.80
N ARG A 128 -16.71 -6.78 17.78
CA ARG A 128 -15.25 -6.73 17.94
C ARG A 128 -14.77 -5.37 18.45
N VAL A 129 -15.27 -4.25 17.92
CA VAL A 129 -14.90 -2.91 18.40
C VAL A 129 -15.24 -2.73 19.90
N ARG A 130 -16.35 -3.32 20.37
CA ARG A 130 -16.81 -3.26 21.76
C ARG A 130 -16.14 -4.25 22.71
N ALA A 131 -15.20 -5.06 22.25
CA ALA A 131 -14.59 -6.15 23.03
C ALA A 131 -13.66 -5.71 24.19
N GLY A 132 -13.62 -4.42 24.53
CA GLY A 132 -12.81 -3.91 25.65
C GLY A 132 -11.31 -3.87 25.35
N TRP A 133 -10.92 -3.17 24.29
CA TRP A 133 -9.51 -3.01 23.89
C TRP A 133 -8.76 -2.07 24.85
N ASP A 134 -7.43 -2.22 24.86
CA ASP A 134 -6.55 -1.30 25.58
C ASP A 134 -6.74 0.15 25.08
N PRO A 135 -6.79 1.17 25.97
CA PRO A 135 -7.01 2.56 25.58
C PRO A 135 -5.99 3.11 24.57
N ALA A 136 -4.73 2.68 24.65
CA ALA A 136 -3.70 3.09 23.70
C ALA A 136 -3.93 2.45 22.32
N THR A 137 -4.41 1.20 22.29
CA THR A 137 -4.83 0.54 21.05
C THR A 137 -6.00 1.27 20.40
N ILE A 138 -6.98 1.70 21.18
CA ILE A 138 -8.15 2.44 20.68
C ILE A 138 -7.71 3.79 20.09
N ALA A 139 -6.84 4.54 20.79
CA ALA A 139 -6.35 5.82 20.33
C ALA A 139 -5.63 5.70 18.97
N ARG A 140 -4.65 4.79 18.87
CA ARG A 140 -3.92 4.54 17.62
C ARG A 140 -4.83 3.96 16.53
N GLY A 141 -5.73 3.06 16.87
CA GLY A 141 -6.64 2.44 15.91
C GLY A 141 -7.63 3.43 15.30
N LYS A 142 -8.09 4.43 16.07
CA LYS A 142 -8.92 5.52 15.55
C LYS A 142 -8.16 6.41 14.58
N GLU A 143 -6.95 6.83 14.95
CA GLU A 143 -6.07 7.62 14.08
C GLU A 143 -5.77 6.89 12.77
N LEU A 144 -5.43 5.59 12.86
CA LEU A 144 -5.19 4.75 11.68
C LEU A 144 -6.44 4.59 10.82
N ALA A 145 -7.63 4.46 11.43
CA ALA A 145 -8.87 4.39 10.68
C ALA A 145 -9.14 5.68 9.89
N GLU A 146 -8.91 6.85 10.50
CA GLU A 146 -9.05 8.14 9.83
C GLU A 146 -8.09 8.26 8.63
N ILE A 147 -6.83 7.87 8.82
CA ILE A 147 -5.81 7.88 7.74
C ILE A 147 -6.22 6.92 6.60
N LEU A 148 -6.73 5.73 6.94
CA LEU A 148 -7.17 4.76 5.94
C LEU A 148 -8.38 5.27 5.14
N ILE A 149 -9.32 5.94 5.80
CA ILE A 149 -10.50 6.54 5.16
C ILE A 149 -10.10 7.69 4.23
N ASP A 150 -9.18 8.56 4.67
CA ASP A 150 -8.65 9.66 3.85
C ASP A 150 -7.94 9.14 2.60
N LYS A 151 -7.11 8.10 2.76
CA LYS A 151 -6.34 7.51 1.67
C LYS A 151 -7.21 6.68 0.71
N PHE A 152 -8.23 6.02 1.23
CA PHE A 152 -9.10 5.10 0.49
C PHE A 152 -10.57 5.41 0.77
N PRO A 153 -11.15 6.46 0.15
CA PRO A 153 -12.54 6.83 0.40
C PRO A 153 -13.54 5.77 -0.07
N SER A 154 -13.15 4.90 -1.02
CA SER A 154 -13.96 3.75 -1.46
C SER A 154 -14.11 2.67 -0.39
N ALA A 155 -13.22 2.64 0.60
CA ALA A 155 -13.24 1.64 1.65
C ALA A 155 -14.37 1.84 2.66
N VAL A 156 -15.02 3.01 2.70
CA VAL A 156 -16.19 3.24 3.56
C VAL A 156 -17.37 3.74 2.76
N PHE A 157 -18.41 2.93 2.68
CA PHE A 157 -19.73 3.33 2.24
C PHE A 157 -20.47 3.99 3.42
N VAL A 158 -20.33 5.31 3.53
CA VAL A 158 -21.17 6.11 4.43
C VAL A 158 -22.51 6.33 3.69
N PRO A 159 -23.63 5.75 4.17
CA PRO A 159 -24.95 6.02 3.59
C PRO A 159 -25.42 7.45 3.83
#